data_AF-A0A925MEH5-F1
#
_entry.id   AF-A0A925MEH5-F1
#
_cell.length_a   1.000
_cell.length_b   1.000
_cell.length_c   1.000
_cell.angle_alpha   90.00
_cell.angle_beta   90.00
_cell.angle_gamma   90.00
#
_symmetry.space_group_name_H-M   'P 1'
#
loop_
_entity.id
_entity.type
_entity.pdbx_description
1 polymer ?
#
loop_
_entity_poly.entity_id
_entity_poly.type
_entity_poly.pdbx_seq_one_letter_code
_entity_poly.pdbx_strand_id
1 'polypeptide(L)' 'MTVVWSRSDALVPGARQLAFPGAEVLMYPDLGHVALLASRRIAHALIERLSHS' A
#
# COMPACT_ATOMS: atom_id res chain seq x y z
N MET A 1 11.44 -2.72 4.45
CA MET A 1 10.04 -3.18 4.65
C MET A 1 9.12 -2.28 3.85
N THR A 2 8.11 -2.83 3.18
CA THR A 2 7.16 -2.04 2.36
C THR A 2 5.78 -2.07 3.01
N VAL A 3 5.15 -0.90 3.12
CA VAL A 3 3.78 -0.76 3.63
C VAL A 3 2.90 -0.20 2.53
N VAL A 4 1.74 -0.82 2.32
CA VAL A 4 0.78 -0.43 1.29
C VAL A 4 -0.48 0.12 1.94
N TRP A 5 -0.88 1.32 1.51
CA TRP A 5 -2.03 2.04 2.03
C TRP A 5 -2.90 2.59 0.89
N SER A 6 -4.15 2.93 1.20
CA SER A 6 -4.94 3.79 0.34
C SER A 6 -5.66 4.92 1.10
N ARG A 7 -5.81 6.06 0.44
CA ARG A 7 -6.63 7.18 0.91
C ARG A 7 -8.14 6.90 0.78
N SER A 8 -8.53 6.01 -0.13
CA SER A 8 -9.93 5.57 -0.30
C SER A 8 -10.29 4.34 0.52
N ASP A 9 -9.38 3.85 1.36
CA ASP A 9 -9.70 2.78 2.30
C ASP A 9 -10.63 3.32 3.38
N ALA A 10 -11.89 2.91 3.31
CA ALA A 10 -12.94 3.32 4.26
C ALA A 10 -12.86 2.58 5.60
N LEU A 11 -12.13 1.46 5.69
CA LEU A 11 -11.99 0.67 6.91
C LEU A 11 -10.72 1.03 7.68
N VAL A 12 -9.61 1.23 6.96
CA VAL A 12 -8.32 1.63 7.55
C VAL A 12 -7.72 2.77 6.72
N PRO A 13 -8.10 4.03 7.01
CA PRO A 13 -7.68 5.16 6.19
C PRO A 13 -6.17 5.38 6.29
N GLY A 14 -5.44 5.07 5.22
CA GLY A 14 -3.97 5.11 5.21
C GLY A 14 -3.38 6.48 5.54
N ALA A 15 -4.10 7.57 5.23
CA ALA A 15 -3.69 8.93 5.53
C ALA A 15 -3.67 9.28 7.04
N ARG A 16 -4.24 8.42 7.89
CA ARG A 16 -4.29 8.61 9.36
C ARG A 16 -3.37 7.67 10.12
N GLN A 17 -2.56 6.88 9.40
CA GLN A 17 -1.71 5.87 10.00
C GLN A 17 -0.35 6.45 10.39
N LEU A 18 0.18 5.98 11.51
CA LEU A 18 1.52 6.37 11.97
C LEU A 18 2.56 5.92 10.94
N ALA A 19 3.54 6.79 10.69
CA ALA A 19 4.67 6.43 9.85
C ALA A 19 5.44 5.28 10.52
N PHE A 20 5.69 4.21 9.76
CA PHE A 20 6.57 3.13 10.19
C PHE A 20 8.03 3.53 9.86
N PRO A 21 8.89 3.76 10.88
CA PRO A 21 10.28 4.15 10.62
C PRO A 21 11.02 3.08 9.81
N GLY A 22 11.72 3.51 8.77
CA GLY A 22 12.47 2.61 7.89
C GLY A 22 11.60 1.79 6.91
N ALA A 23 10.28 2.04 6.87
CA ALA A 23 9.42 1.47 5.86
C ALA A 23 9.25 2.39 4.65
N GLU A 24 9.29 1.81 3.45
CA GLU A 24 8.85 2.50 2.24
C GLU A 24 7.32 2.44 2.16
N VAL A 25 6.68 3.60 1.95
CA VAL A 25 5.22 3.72 1.92
C VAL A 25 4.73 3.85 0.48
N LEU A 26 3.88 2.90 0.08
CA LEU A 26 3.09 2.92 -1.15
C LEU A 26 1.67 3.41 -0.85
N MET A 27 1.34 4.63 -1.27
CA MET A 27 0.01 5.22 -1.03
C MET A 27 -0.79 5.28 -2.34
N TYR A 28 -1.93 4.59 -2.37
CA TYR A 28 -2.85 4.63 -3.51
C TYR A 28 -4.01 5.61 -3.26
N PRO A 29 -4.44 6.40 -4.26
CA PRO A 29 -5.50 7.38 -4.07
C PRO A 29 -6.92 6.80 -4.11
N ASP A 30 -7.11 5.60 -4.68
CA ASP A 30 -8.37 5.15 -5.27
C ASP A 30 -8.80 3.72 -4.88
N LEU A 31 -8.04 3.02 -4.02
CA LEU A 31 -8.31 1.62 -3.69
C LEU A 31 -9.13 1.52 -2.39
N GLY A 32 -10.29 0.87 -2.47
CA GLY A 32 -11.00 0.44 -1.27
C GLY A 32 -10.26 -0.70 -0.54
N HIS A 33 -10.63 -0.95 0.72
CA HIS A 33 -9.96 -1.92 1.59
C HIS A 33 -9.72 -3.29 0.93
N VAL A 34 -10.78 -3.89 0.38
CA VAL A 34 -10.69 -5.22 -0.25
C VAL A 34 -9.86 -5.18 -1.53
N ALA A 35 -9.88 -4.06 -2.27
CA ALA A 35 -9.08 -3.90 -3.47
C ALA A 35 -7.57 -3.89 -3.16
N LEU A 36 -7.15 -3.48 -1.95
CA LEU A 36 -5.76 -3.56 -1.52
C LEU A 36 -5.24 -5.02 -1.51
N LEU A 37 -6.10 -5.98 -1.22
CA LEU A 37 -5.74 -7.41 -1.09
C LEU A 37 -5.63 -8.13 -2.43
N ALA A 38 -6.34 -7.66 -3.46
CA ALA A 38 -6.48 -8.37 -4.74
C ALA A 38 -6.01 -7.55 -5.96
N SER A 39 -5.45 -6.36 -5.75
CA SER A 39 -5.04 -5.48 -6.86
C SER A 39 -3.78 -5.99 -7.54
N ARG A 40 -3.91 -6.31 -8.84
CA ARG A 40 -2.77 -6.59 -9.72
C ARG A 40 -1.76 -5.43 -9.76
N ARG A 41 -2.24 -4.19 -9.65
CA ARG A 41 -1.38 -2.99 -9.60
C ARG A 41 -0.49 -2.98 -8.36
N ILE A 42 -1.00 -3.45 -7.23
CA ILE A 42 -0.22 -3.63 -5.99
C ILE A 42 0.75 -4.79 -6.16
N ALA A 43 0.27 -5.95 -6.63
CA ALA A 43 1.11 -7.13 -6.82
C ALA A 43 2.34 -6.82 -7.70
N HIS A 44 2.13 -6.15 -8.83
CA HIS A 44 3.22 -5.73 -9.71
C HIS A 44 4.21 -4.79 -9.01
N ALA A 45 3.71 -3.76 -8.32
CA ALA A 45 4.56 -2.80 -7.60
C ALA A 45 5.38 -3.44 -6.47
N LEU A 46 4.87 -4.49 -5.84
CA LEU A 46 5.58 -5.25 -4.81
C LEU A 46 6.61 -6.21 -5.43
N ILE A 47 6.26 -6.91 -6.51
CA ILE A 47 7.20 -7.81 -7.21
C ILE A 47 8.41 -7.02 -7.71
N GLU A 48 8.19 -5.88 -8.35
CA GLU A 48 9.28 -5.00 -8.81
C GLU A 48 10.21 -4.62 -7.66
N ARG A 49 9.65 -4.20 -6.51
CA ARG A 49 10.47 -3.82 -5.34
C ARG A 49 11.25 -4.99 -4.77
N LEU A 50 10.60 -6.14 -4.58
CA LEU A 50 11.23 -7.34 -4.04
C LEU A 50 12.33 -7.87 -4.97
N SER A 51 12.23 -7.61 -6.27
CA SER A 51 13.24 -8.03 -7.26
C SER A 51 14.47 -7.11 -7.27
N HIS A 52 14.37 -5.90 -6.70
CA HIS A 52 15.44 -4.90 -6.68
C HIS A 52 15.93 -4.59 -5.24
N SER A 53 15.53 -5.37 -4.24
CA SER A 53 15.79 -5.12 -2.82
C SER A 53 16.72 -6.13 -2.17
#